data_AF-A0A3N5KXW9-F1
#
_entry.id   AF-A0A3N5KXW9-F1
#
_cell.length_a   1.000
_cell.length_b   1.000
_cell.length_c   1.000
_cell.angle_alpha   90.00
_cell.angle_beta   90.00
_cell.angle_gamma   90.00
#
_symmetry.space_group_name_H-M   'P 1'
#
loop_
_entity.id
_entity.type
_entity.pdbx_description
1 polymer ?
#
loop_
_entity_poly.entity_id
_entity_poly.type
_entity_poly.pdbx_seq_one_letter_code
_entity_poly.pdbx_strand_id
1 'polypeptide(L)'
;MRRSWIVCLFLGVCGIWRGDAGAADVPAAHLLRLLDAADKQYAQIHDYAAVMVSRERVKDVLQAEERILLKFQRPFKVYMRWMEGPSKGREGLYVSGAHDNKFLVYEPNGIRRLFTAALDPTDPRVMEKSRHPVTDVGIGRLLEIVGDNARRAARNGVLRVLDRGTGEIAGRRVRQMEGILPKDSQAGYYGFRV
;
A
#
# COMPACT_ATOMS: atom_id res chain seq x y z
N MET A 1 -20.33 12.61 -28.42
CA MET A 1 -20.27 13.95 -27.79
C MET A 1 -19.05 14.01 -26.89
N ARG A 2 -18.07 14.87 -27.24
CA ARG A 2 -16.83 15.15 -26.49
C ARG A 2 -17.14 15.92 -25.22
N ARG A 3 -16.51 15.60 -24.09
CA ARG A 3 -16.28 16.57 -23.00
C ARG A 3 -14.90 16.36 -22.36
N SER A 4 -13.96 17.18 -22.79
CA SER A 4 -12.70 17.51 -22.11
C SER A 4 -12.98 18.42 -20.93
N TRP A 5 -12.32 18.22 -19.77
CA TRP A 5 -11.99 19.29 -18.81
C TRP A 5 -10.64 18.98 -18.12
N ILE A 6 -9.79 19.99 -18.07
CA ILE A 6 -8.44 20.06 -17.50
C ILE A 6 -8.40 21.28 -16.56
N VAL A 7 -7.59 21.17 -15.46
CA VAL A 7 -7.04 22.21 -14.54
C VAL A 7 -8.03 22.88 -13.56
N CYS A 8 -7.72 23.24 -12.31
CA CYS A 8 -6.77 22.94 -11.21
C CYS A 8 -7.00 24.08 -10.19
N LEU A 9 -7.00 23.85 -8.88
CA LEU A 9 -6.43 24.81 -7.91
C LEU A 9 -6.11 24.15 -6.55
N PHE A 10 -4.86 24.32 -6.13
CA PHE A 10 -4.25 23.95 -4.85
C PHE A 10 -4.44 25.08 -3.81
N LEU A 11 -4.50 24.75 -2.52
CA LEU A 11 -4.14 25.54 -1.31
C LEU A 11 -4.46 24.66 -0.06
N GLY A 12 -3.58 24.27 0.87
CA GLY A 12 -2.14 24.50 1.05
C GLY A 12 -1.53 23.67 2.22
N VAL A 13 -0.18 23.53 2.15
CA VAL A 13 0.89 23.40 3.17
C VAL A 13 0.84 22.18 4.14
N CYS A 14 1.81 21.27 4.27
CA CYS A 14 3.28 21.38 4.20
C CYS A 14 3.92 20.03 3.77
N GLY A 15 4.86 20.09 2.83
CA GLY A 15 5.56 18.94 2.26
C GLY A 15 5.98 19.27 0.83
N ILE A 16 6.97 20.14 0.70
CA ILE A 16 7.51 20.61 -0.57
C ILE A 16 8.07 19.41 -1.33
N TRP A 17 7.32 18.89 -2.30
CA TRP A 17 7.86 18.02 -3.35
C TRP A 17 8.70 18.88 -4.28
N ARG A 18 10.00 19.01 -3.99
CA ARG A 18 11.00 19.53 -4.93
C ARG A 18 11.76 18.35 -5.53
N GLY A 19 11.36 17.98 -6.74
CA GLY A 19 11.98 16.94 -7.55
C GLY A 19 11.48 16.97 -8.99
N ASP A 20 11.54 18.13 -9.64
CA ASP A 20 11.44 18.22 -11.11
C ASP A 20 12.83 17.99 -11.75
N ALA A 21 13.48 16.89 -11.36
CA ALA A 21 14.56 16.33 -12.16
C ALA A 21 13.88 15.41 -13.19
N GLY A 22 14.01 15.76 -14.47
CA GLY A 22 13.26 15.16 -15.57
C GLY A 22 13.19 13.63 -15.48
N ALA A 23 11.96 13.10 -15.59
CA ALA A 23 11.75 11.67 -15.59
C ALA A 23 12.47 11.03 -16.77
N ALA A 24 13.43 10.15 -16.48
CA ALA A 24 14.18 9.45 -17.50
C ALA A 24 13.52 8.10 -17.77
N ASP A 25 13.29 7.78 -19.05
CA ASP A 25 12.93 6.42 -19.43
C ASP A 25 14.15 5.52 -19.20
N VAL A 26 13.95 4.42 -18.48
CA VAL A 26 15.03 3.49 -18.13
C VAL A 26 14.66 2.07 -18.51
N PRO A 27 15.64 1.20 -18.84
CA PRO A 27 15.36 -0.18 -19.16
C PRO A 27 14.59 -0.88 -18.04
N ALA A 28 13.61 -1.71 -18.40
CA ALA A 28 12.85 -2.54 -17.44
C ALA A 28 13.79 -3.35 -16.51
N ALA A 29 14.90 -3.85 -17.04
CA ALA A 29 15.94 -4.56 -16.29
C ALA A 29 16.55 -3.74 -15.12
N HIS A 30 16.44 -2.41 -15.13
CA HIS A 30 16.84 -1.59 -14.00
C HIS A 30 15.86 -1.75 -12.83
N LEU A 31 14.56 -1.57 -13.07
CA LEU A 31 13.54 -1.76 -12.03
C LEU A 31 13.56 -3.18 -11.47
N LEU A 32 13.69 -4.19 -12.34
CA LEU A 32 13.76 -5.58 -11.89
C LEU A 32 14.95 -5.84 -10.95
N ARG A 33 16.14 -5.28 -11.25
CA ARG A 33 17.30 -5.39 -10.35
C ARG A 33 17.08 -4.72 -8.99
N LEU A 34 16.37 -3.60 -8.95
CA LEU A 34 16.02 -2.93 -7.70
C LEU A 34 15.02 -3.76 -6.88
N LEU A 35 14.02 -4.35 -7.54
CA LEU A 35 13.05 -5.24 -6.90
C LEU A 35 13.72 -6.50 -6.35
N ASP A 36 14.61 -7.13 -7.11
CA ASP A 36 15.37 -8.31 -6.64
C ASP A 36 16.27 -7.98 -5.44
N ALA A 37 16.88 -6.78 -5.42
CA ALA A 37 17.65 -6.31 -4.27
C ALA A 37 16.76 -6.04 -3.05
N ALA A 38 15.58 -5.45 -3.26
CA ALA A 38 14.61 -5.22 -2.20
C ALA A 38 14.07 -6.52 -1.62
N ASP A 39 13.74 -7.51 -2.45
CA ASP A 39 13.29 -8.85 -2.05
C ASP A 39 14.37 -9.54 -1.19
N LYS A 40 15.64 -9.50 -1.62
CA LYS A 40 16.78 -10.05 -0.85
C LYS A 40 16.96 -9.37 0.51
N GLN A 41 16.86 -8.04 0.55
CA GLN A 41 17.01 -7.31 1.81
C GLN A 41 15.82 -7.58 2.74
N TYR A 42 14.59 -7.61 2.20
CA TYR A 42 13.39 -7.89 2.98
C TYR A 42 13.35 -9.32 3.52
N ALA A 43 13.98 -10.28 2.84
CA ALA A 43 14.12 -11.65 3.34
C ALA A 43 14.89 -11.74 4.67
N GLN A 44 15.77 -10.77 4.97
CA GLN A 44 16.50 -10.69 6.25
C GLN A 44 15.70 -9.98 7.35
N ILE A 45 14.56 -9.38 7.03
CA ILE A 45 13.72 -8.66 7.99
C ILE A 45 12.73 -9.65 8.61
N HIS A 46 12.89 -9.88 9.92
CA HIS A 46 12.01 -10.73 10.70
C HIS A 46 10.81 -9.98 11.28
N ASP A 47 10.98 -8.73 11.67
CA ASP A 47 9.92 -7.87 12.19
C ASP A 47 10.23 -6.40 11.91
N TYR A 48 9.20 -5.56 12.02
CA TYR A 48 9.34 -4.11 12.01
C TYR A 48 8.11 -3.43 12.60
N ALA A 49 8.29 -2.18 13.03
CA ALA A 49 7.21 -1.25 13.31
C ALA A 49 7.27 -0.07 12.34
N ALA A 50 6.11 0.40 11.89
CA ALA A 50 5.99 1.52 10.99
C ALA A 50 4.72 2.34 11.29
N VAL A 51 4.73 3.61 10.91
CA VAL A 51 3.51 4.41 10.81
C VAL A 51 3.06 4.37 9.36
N MET A 52 1.97 3.66 9.11
CA MET A 52 1.32 3.61 7.81
C MET A 52 0.32 4.76 7.70
N VAL A 53 0.42 5.54 6.63
CA VAL A 53 -0.60 6.52 6.24
C VAL A 53 -1.44 5.88 5.15
N SER A 54 -2.72 5.65 5.42
CA SER A 54 -3.64 5.01 4.47
C SER A 54 -4.73 5.98 4.03
N ARG A 55 -4.96 6.02 2.72
CA ARG A 55 -6.08 6.75 2.11
C ARG A 55 -6.49 6.04 0.83
N GLU A 56 -7.66 5.43 0.85
CA GLU A 56 -8.13 4.60 -0.26
C GLU A 56 -9.43 5.12 -0.88
N ARG A 57 -9.65 4.79 -2.14
CA ARG A 57 -10.95 4.96 -2.80
C ARG A 57 -11.68 3.63 -2.81
N VAL A 58 -12.77 3.53 -2.07
CA VAL A 58 -13.60 2.33 -1.95
C VAL A 58 -14.95 2.66 -2.58
N LYS A 59 -15.38 1.88 -3.59
CA LYS A 59 -16.64 2.10 -4.32
C LYS A 59 -16.79 3.57 -4.77
N ASP A 60 -15.77 4.09 -5.44
CA ASP A 60 -15.66 5.48 -5.93
C ASP A 60 -15.59 6.59 -4.86
N VAL A 61 -15.72 6.26 -3.57
CA VAL A 61 -15.61 7.21 -2.47
C VAL A 61 -14.19 7.21 -1.91
N LEU A 62 -13.53 8.37 -2.00
CA LEU A 62 -12.24 8.60 -1.34
C LEU A 62 -12.45 8.71 0.16
N GLN A 63 -11.92 7.75 0.92
CA GLN A 63 -12.02 7.71 2.37
C GLN A 63 -11.19 8.82 3.02
N ALA A 64 -11.50 9.09 4.29
CA ALA A 64 -10.64 9.92 5.13
C ALA A 64 -9.29 9.24 5.33
N GLU A 65 -8.24 10.05 5.47
CA GLU A 65 -6.91 9.55 5.77
C GLU A 65 -6.85 8.97 7.20
N GLU A 66 -6.14 7.86 7.34
CA GLU A 66 -5.88 7.21 8.63
C GLU A 66 -4.38 7.06 8.86
N ARG A 67 -3.92 7.35 10.08
CA ARG A 67 -2.54 7.06 10.51
C ARG A 67 -2.56 5.87 11.45
N ILE A 68 -1.87 4.82 11.06
CA ILE A 68 -1.96 3.50 11.68
C ILE A 68 -0.56 3.08 12.13
N LEU A 69 -0.40 2.80 13.42
CA LEU A 69 0.76 2.08 13.91
C LEU A 69 0.65 0.63 13.44
N LEU A 70 1.55 0.20 12.57
CA LEU A 70 1.66 -1.16 12.07
C LEU A 70 2.86 -1.82 12.73
N LYS A 71 2.65 -3.01 13.30
CA LYS A 71 3.72 -3.91 13.72
C LYS A 71 3.57 -5.21 12.94
N PHE A 72 4.66 -5.64 12.33
CA PHE A 72 4.74 -6.88 11.57
C PHE A 72 5.81 -7.78 12.16
N GLN A 73 5.57 -9.09 12.18
CA GLN A 73 6.55 -10.11 12.56
C GLN A 73 6.34 -11.38 11.73
N ARG A 74 7.42 -12.12 11.44
CA ARG A 74 7.39 -13.48 10.85
C ARG A 74 7.29 -14.57 11.93
N PRO A 75 6.59 -15.70 11.70
CA PRO A 75 5.66 -15.93 10.59
C PRO A 75 4.48 -14.95 10.65
N PHE A 76 3.81 -14.70 9.52
CA PHE A 76 2.93 -13.54 9.27
C PHE A 76 2.00 -13.20 10.45
N LYS A 77 2.42 -12.20 11.23
CA LYS A 77 1.71 -11.60 12.36
C LYS A 77 1.64 -10.10 12.14
N VAL A 78 0.46 -9.56 12.36
CA VAL A 78 0.16 -8.15 12.13
C VAL A 78 -0.60 -7.63 13.34
N TYR A 79 -0.09 -6.55 13.92
CA TYR A 79 -0.83 -5.72 14.85
C TYR A 79 -0.98 -4.33 14.27
N MET A 80 -2.18 -3.79 14.34
CA MET A 80 -2.54 -2.47 13.82
C MET A 80 -3.25 -1.68 14.90
N ARG A 81 -2.87 -0.41 15.06
CA ARG A 81 -3.59 0.54 15.92
C ARG A 81 -3.80 1.84 15.19
N TRP A 82 -5.06 2.24 15.05
CA TRP A 82 -5.44 3.49 14.42
C TRP A 82 -5.20 4.65 15.39
N MET A 83 -4.21 5.48 15.08
CA MET A 83 -3.80 6.61 15.92
C MET A 83 -4.63 7.87 15.62
N GLU A 84 -4.96 8.07 14.33
CA GLU A 84 -5.70 9.22 13.82
C GLU A 84 -6.67 8.78 12.71
N GLY A 85 -7.70 9.61 12.45
CA GLY A 85 -8.75 9.33 11.48
C GLY A 85 -10.05 8.80 12.12
N PRO A 86 -11.05 8.45 11.29
CA PRO A 86 -12.39 8.05 11.77
C PRO A 86 -12.40 6.76 12.61
N SER A 87 -11.39 5.90 12.47
CA SER A 87 -11.28 4.66 13.27
C SER A 87 -10.31 4.81 14.45
N LYS A 88 -9.99 6.04 14.88
CA LYS A 88 -9.05 6.31 15.99
C LYS A 88 -9.38 5.48 17.22
N GLY A 89 -8.35 4.79 17.74
CA GLY A 89 -8.42 3.91 18.90
C GLY A 89 -8.80 2.47 18.59
N ARG A 90 -9.21 2.15 17.35
CA ARG A 90 -9.39 0.76 16.91
C ARG A 90 -8.05 0.03 16.96
N GLU A 91 -8.11 -1.23 17.32
CA GLU A 91 -6.97 -2.14 17.29
C GLU A 91 -7.32 -3.42 16.53
N GLY A 92 -6.35 -3.96 15.81
CA GLY A 92 -6.48 -5.16 15.01
C GLY A 92 -5.29 -6.08 15.24
N LEU A 93 -5.56 -7.38 15.41
CA LEU A 93 -4.53 -8.42 15.52
C LEU A 93 -4.86 -9.57 14.56
N TYR A 94 -3.91 -9.91 13.70
CA TYR A 94 -3.95 -11.09 12.84
C TYR A 94 -2.70 -11.93 13.05
N VAL A 95 -2.88 -13.23 13.23
CA VAL A 95 -1.80 -14.20 13.38
C VAL A 95 -2.11 -15.38 12.46
N SER A 96 -1.32 -15.53 11.40
CA SER A 96 -1.49 -16.64 10.46
C SER A 96 -1.32 -17.98 11.19
N GLY A 97 -2.27 -18.89 10.98
CA GLY A 97 -2.31 -20.21 11.62
C GLY A 97 -2.85 -20.22 13.06
N ALA A 98 -3.28 -19.07 13.61
CA ALA A 98 -3.90 -18.99 14.93
C ALA A 98 -5.28 -18.32 14.86
N HIS A 99 -6.06 -18.48 15.94
CA HIS A 99 -7.42 -17.92 16.05
C HIS A 99 -8.31 -18.24 14.84
N ASP A 100 -8.23 -19.45 14.29
CA ASP A 100 -8.95 -19.87 13.08
C ASP A 100 -8.72 -18.94 11.87
N ASN A 101 -7.52 -18.35 11.78
CA ASN A 101 -7.16 -17.31 10.80
C ASN A 101 -8.11 -16.10 10.80
N LYS A 102 -8.74 -15.80 11.93
CA LYS A 102 -9.59 -14.62 12.10
C LYS A 102 -8.75 -13.38 12.40
N PHE A 103 -9.26 -12.25 11.94
CA PHE A 103 -8.79 -10.93 12.34
C PHE A 103 -9.53 -10.50 13.61
N LEU A 104 -8.79 -10.35 14.69
CA LEU A 104 -9.31 -9.90 15.97
C LEU A 104 -9.37 -8.37 15.98
N VAL A 105 -10.58 -7.81 16.10
CA VAL A 105 -10.83 -6.37 16.03
C VAL A 105 -11.40 -5.89 17.35
N TYR A 106 -10.71 -4.94 17.96
CA TYR A 106 -11.18 -4.19 19.11
C TYR A 106 -11.63 -2.79 18.67
N GLU A 107 -12.80 -2.37 19.17
CA GLU A 107 -13.36 -1.04 18.90
C GLU A 107 -13.41 -0.23 20.21
N PRO A 108 -12.96 1.04 20.22
CA PRO A 108 -12.81 1.82 21.44
C PRO A 108 -14.14 2.41 21.96
N ASN A 109 -15.19 2.40 21.14
CA ASN A 109 -16.41 3.19 21.37
C ASN A 109 -17.66 2.33 21.55
N GLY A 110 -18.61 2.83 22.36
CA GLY A 110 -19.92 2.21 22.57
C GLY A 110 -19.85 0.84 23.25
N ILE A 111 -20.88 0.02 23.05
CA ILE A 111 -20.96 -1.34 23.62
C ILE A 111 -19.88 -2.28 23.09
N ARG A 112 -19.31 -1.97 21.91
CA ARG A 112 -18.28 -2.79 21.26
C ARG A 112 -16.97 -2.84 22.03
N ARG A 113 -16.67 -1.86 22.90
CA ARG A 113 -15.48 -1.87 23.76
C ARG A 113 -15.45 -3.03 24.77
N LEU A 114 -16.58 -3.69 25.00
CA LEU A 114 -16.70 -4.78 25.98
C LEU A 114 -16.26 -6.13 25.41
N PHE A 115 -15.99 -6.24 24.10
CA PHE A 115 -15.60 -7.48 23.46
C PHE A 115 -14.63 -7.25 22.30
N THR A 116 -13.89 -8.29 21.92
CA THR A 116 -13.08 -8.31 20.70
C THR A 116 -13.80 -9.18 19.67
N ALA A 117 -14.06 -8.63 18.49
CA ALA A 117 -14.72 -9.37 17.42
C ALA A 117 -13.68 -10.22 16.67
N ALA A 118 -13.97 -11.51 16.44
CA ALA A 118 -13.20 -12.36 15.54
C ALA A 118 -13.90 -12.40 14.17
N LEU A 119 -13.29 -11.80 13.15
CA LEU A 119 -13.87 -11.64 11.82
C LEU A 119 -13.01 -12.32 10.76
N ASP A 120 -13.62 -12.80 9.67
CA ASP A 120 -12.83 -13.20 8.51
C ASP A 120 -12.09 -11.98 7.95
N PRO A 121 -10.81 -12.11 7.52
CA PRO A 121 -10.06 -11.02 6.92
C PRO A 121 -10.76 -10.36 5.72
N THR A 122 -11.60 -11.11 5.02
CA THR A 122 -12.37 -10.67 3.85
C THR A 122 -13.83 -10.34 4.18
N ASP A 123 -14.23 -10.35 5.46
CA ASP A 123 -15.58 -9.99 5.89
C ASP A 123 -15.94 -8.58 5.40
N PRO A 124 -17.14 -8.35 4.84
CA PRO A 124 -17.55 -7.02 4.35
C PRO A 124 -17.39 -5.89 5.37
N ARG A 125 -17.47 -6.19 6.67
CA ARG A 125 -17.26 -5.22 7.77
C ARG A 125 -15.79 -4.84 7.93
N VAL A 126 -14.86 -5.78 7.70
CA VAL A 126 -13.42 -5.52 7.70
C VAL A 126 -13.03 -4.73 6.45
N MET A 127 -13.64 -5.08 5.31
CA MET A 127 -13.38 -4.49 4.00
C MET A 127 -14.14 -3.18 3.73
N GLU A 128 -14.96 -2.69 4.67
CA GLU A 128 -15.84 -1.53 4.45
C GLU A 128 -15.07 -0.28 4.00
N LYS A 129 -13.88 -0.06 4.59
CA LYS A 129 -13.03 1.12 4.34
C LYS A 129 -11.69 0.79 3.68
N SER A 130 -11.49 -0.45 3.25
CA SER A 130 -10.23 -0.94 2.69
C SER A 130 -10.48 -1.75 1.43
N ARG A 131 -9.61 -1.65 0.41
CA ARG A 131 -9.64 -2.58 -0.72
C ARG A 131 -8.86 -3.86 -0.46
N HIS A 132 -8.11 -3.90 0.65
CA HIS A 132 -7.21 -4.98 0.98
C HIS A 132 -7.51 -5.58 2.35
N PRO A 133 -7.58 -6.91 2.49
CA PRO A 133 -7.68 -7.56 3.78
C PRO A 133 -6.40 -7.34 4.59
N VAL A 134 -6.44 -7.59 5.90
CA VAL A 134 -5.25 -7.50 6.77
C VAL A 134 -4.12 -8.45 6.32
N THR A 135 -4.46 -9.53 5.60
CA THR A 135 -3.49 -10.47 5.01
C THR A 135 -2.68 -9.85 3.86
N ASP A 136 -3.11 -8.71 3.33
CA ASP A 136 -2.43 -8.00 2.24
C ASP A 136 -1.57 -6.82 2.74
N VAL A 137 -1.37 -6.66 4.05
CA VAL A 137 -0.60 -5.53 4.60
C VAL A 137 0.91 -5.80 4.63
N GLY A 138 1.67 -4.71 4.58
CA GLY A 138 3.11 -4.72 4.87
C GLY A 138 4.00 -4.71 3.63
N ILE A 139 5.30 -4.49 3.88
CA ILE A 139 6.30 -4.28 2.82
C ILE A 139 6.44 -5.52 1.94
N GLY A 140 6.40 -6.71 2.54
CA GLY A 140 6.52 -7.97 1.79
C GLY A 140 5.44 -8.15 0.76
N ARG A 141 4.17 -7.95 1.15
CA ARG A 141 3.06 -8.05 0.21
C ARG A 141 3.15 -7.03 -0.91
N LEU A 142 3.57 -5.81 -0.57
CA LEU A 142 3.75 -4.74 -1.54
C LEU A 142 4.83 -5.10 -2.57
N LEU A 143 5.96 -5.65 -2.12
CA LEU A 143 7.03 -6.16 -2.99
C LEU A 143 6.57 -7.32 -3.88
N GLU A 144 5.78 -8.26 -3.36
CA GLU A 144 5.18 -9.34 -4.15
C GLU A 144 4.31 -8.79 -5.28
N ILE A 145 3.34 -7.92 -4.95
CA ILE A 145 2.39 -7.36 -5.93
C ILE A 145 3.14 -6.56 -7.00
N VAL A 146 4.02 -5.64 -6.60
CA VAL A 146 4.77 -4.79 -7.54
C VAL A 146 5.73 -5.65 -8.36
N GLY A 147 6.46 -6.54 -7.70
CA GLY A 147 7.45 -7.43 -8.30
C GLY A 147 6.85 -8.34 -9.36
N ASP A 148 5.75 -9.03 -9.05
CA ASP A 148 5.12 -9.97 -9.96
C ASP A 148 4.52 -9.28 -11.18
N ASN A 149 3.89 -8.12 -10.98
CA ASN A 149 3.34 -7.33 -12.09
C ASN A 149 4.46 -6.77 -12.97
N ALA A 150 5.55 -6.24 -12.39
CA ALA A 150 6.69 -5.74 -13.15
C ALA A 150 7.39 -6.87 -13.92
N ARG A 151 7.68 -8.00 -13.28
CA ARG A 151 8.30 -9.17 -13.94
C ARG A 151 7.44 -9.70 -15.09
N ARG A 152 6.12 -9.80 -14.89
CA ARG A 152 5.18 -10.22 -15.94
C ARG A 152 5.10 -9.21 -17.09
N ALA A 153 5.01 -7.91 -16.78
CA ALA A 153 4.94 -6.86 -17.80
C ALA A 153 6.24 -6.77 -18.61
N ALA A 154 7.39 -6.94 -17.96
CA ALA A 154 8.69 -6.99 -18.63
C ALA A 154 8.81 -8.20 -19.57
N ARG A 155 8.41 -9.41 -19.14
CA ARG A 155 8.38 -10.61 -19.99
C ARG A 155 7.50 -10.43 -21.23
N ASN A 156 6.39 -9.71 -21.09
CA ASN A 156 5.46 -9.43 -22.17
C ASN A 156 5.87 -8.23 -23.05
N GLY A 157 6.97 -7.53 -22.73
CA GLY A 157 7.43 -6.36 -23.48
C GLY A 157 6.54 -5.12 -23.34
N VAL A 158 5.70 -5.05 -22.31
CA VAL A 158 4.72 -3.96 -22.10
C VAL A 158 5.03 -3.07 -20.89
N LEU A 159 6.13 -3.34 -20.17
CA LEU A 159 6.56 -2.50 -19.05
C LEU A 159 7.37 -1.31 -19.55
N ARG A 160 6.89 -0.10 -19.26
CA ARG A 160 7.69 1.12 -19.35
C ARG A 160 8.08 1.59 -17.95
N VAL A 161 9.32 2.01 -17.78
CA VAL A 161 9.83 2.44 -16.47
C VAL A 161 10.34 3.88 -16.56
N LEU A 162 9.90 4.71 -15.63
CA LEU A 162 10.40 6.07 -15.44
C LEU A 162 11.17 6.17 -14.13
N ASP A 163 12.42 6.63 -14.22
CA ASP A 163 13.18 7.07 -13.05
C ASP A 163 12.86 8.54 -12.79
N ARG A 164 12.22 8.80 -11.65
CA ARG A 164 11.84 10.14 -11.19
C ARG A 164 12.95 10.80 -10.36
N GLY A 165 14.12 10.17 -10.29
CA GLY A 165 15.28 10.67 -9.56
C GLY A 165 15.17 10.41 -8.06
N THR A 166 15.86 11.24 -7.28
CA THR A 166 15.88 11.11 -5.82
C THR A 166 14.88 12.06 -5.17
N GLY A 167 14.20 11.58 -4.14
CA GLY A 167 13.35 12.38 -3.28
C GLY A 167 13.60 12.10 -1.81
N GLU A 168 12.73 12.63 -0.96
CA GLU A 168 12.75 12.40 0.48
C GLU A 168 11.37 11.93 0.94
N ILE A 169 11.33 10.83 1.68
CA ILE A 169 10.11 10.30 2.30
C ILE A 169 10.41 10.04 3.77
N ALA A 170 9.64 10.66 4.67
CA ALA A 170 9.80 10.55 6.12
C ALA A 170 11.25 10.78 6.58
N GLY A 171 11.92 11.81 6.06
CA GLY A 171 13.32 12.14 6.40
C GLY A 171 14.37 11.21 5.79
N ARG A 172 13.97 10.28 4.92
CA ARG A 172 14.89 9.34 4.26
C ARG A 172 15.00 9.66 2.79
N ARG A 173 16.24 9.73 2.29
CA ARG A 173 16.50 9.84 0.86
C ARG A 173 16.06 8.53 0.17
N VAL A 174 15.25 8.67 -0.87
CA VAL A 174 14.75 7.54 -1.67
C VAL A 174 15.02 7.80 -3.15
N ARG A 175 15.07 6.74 -3.96
CA ARG A 175 14.96 6.84 -5.42
C ARG A 175 13.55 6.45 -5.82
N GLN A 176 12.93 7.26 -6.67
CA GLN A 176 11.55 7.08 -7.08
C GLN A 176 11.54 6.45 -8.48
N MET A 177 10.99 5.23 -8.56
CA MET A 177 10.80 4.52 -9.81
C MET A 177 9.29 4.39 -10.05
N GLU A 178 8.88 4.55 -11.29
CA GLU A 178 7.50 4.39 -11.69
C GLU A 178 7.40 3.37 -12.83
N GLY A 179 6.62 2.31 -12.60
CA GLY A 179 6.22 1.35 -13.62
C GLY A 179 4.90 1.77 -14.26
N ILE A 180 4.91 1.91 -15.59
CA ILE A 180 3.71 2.13 -16.40
C ILE A 180 3.39 0.81 -17.10
N LEU A 181 2.23 0.26 -16.75
CA LEU A 181 1.68 -0.99 -17.27
C LEU A 181 0.50 -0.68 -18.21
N PRO A 182 -0.08 -1.65 -18.93
CA PRO A 182 -1.31 -1.43 -19.69
C PRO A 182 -2.47 -0.90 -18.83
N LYS A 183 -3.22 0.08 -19.36
CA LYS A 183 -4.39 0.66 -18.68
C LYS A 183 -5.63 -0.23 -18.73
N ASP A 184 -5.68 -1.12 -19.72
CA ASP A 184 -6.78 -2.05 -19.89
C ASP A 184 -6.86 -3.02 -18.71
N SER A 185 -7.99 -3.03 -18.01
CA SER A 185 -8.22 -3.93 -16.88
C SER A 185 -8.25 -5.40 -17.30
N GLN A 186 -8.60 -5.70 -18.56
CA GLN A 186 -8.56 -7.07 -19.11
C GLN A 186 -7.14 -7.58 -19.32
N ALA A 187 -6.15 -6.69 -19.37
CA ALA A 187 -4.74 -7.10 -19.43
C ALA A 187 -4.27 -7.76 -18.12
N GLY A 188 -5.08 -7.71 -17.05
CA GLY A 188 -4.91 -8.47 -15.82
C GLY A 188 -3.75 -8.01 -14.93
N TYR A 189 -3.29 -6.77 -15.09
CA TYR A 189 -2.30 -6.14 -14.21
C TYR A 189 -2.98 -5.46 -13.04
N TYR A 190 -2.27 -5.39 -11.90
CA TYR A 190 -2.80 -4.81 -10.67
C TYR A 190 -3.13 -3.32 -10.77
N GLY A 191 -2.37 -2.57 -11.56
CA GLY A 191 -2.60 -1.13 -11.75
C GLY A 191 -1.89 -0.59 -13.00
N PHE A 192 -2.37 0.55 -13.50
CA PHE A 192 -1.82 1.22 -14.68
C PHE A 192 -0.48 1.92 -14.40
N ARG A 193 -0.33 2.55 -13.23
CA ARG A 193 0.87 3.29 -12.79
C ARG A 193 1.15 2.91 -11.34
N VAL A 194 2.36 2.42 -11.08
CA VAL A 194 2.78 1.88 -9.78
C VAL A 194 4.18 2.36 -9.45
#